data_AF-A0A7C1VSI7-F1
#
_entry.id   AF-A0A7C1VSI7-F1
#
_cell.length_a   1.000
_cell.length_b   1.000
_cell.length_c   1.000
_cell.angle_alpha   90.00
_cell.angle_beta   90.00
_cell.angle_gamma   90.00
#
_symmetry.space_group_name_H-M   'P 1'
#
loop_
_entity.id
_entity.type
_entity.pdbx_description
1 polymer ?
#
loop_
_entity_poly.entity_id
_entity_poly.type
_entity_poly.pdbx_seq_one_letter_code
_entity_poly.pdbx_strand_id
1 'polypeptide(L)'
;MKIEELARIIHEVNRLYCMSHMDMSQLPWSRAPEWQKESMIAGVILHLEDEDITAEKSHESWMARKVNEGWVYGEIKDVEKKTHPDLVPFDQLPEEERFKDTIVKTIMDLFRSQVE
;
A
#
# COMPACT_ATOMS: atom_id res chain seq x y z
N MET A 1 -15.21 12.07 -6.26
CA MET A 1 -14.61 10.73 -6.54
C MET A 1 -14.77 9.86 -5.31
N LYS A 2 -15.12 8.58 -5.46
CA LYS A 2 -15.26 7.69 -4.30
C LYS A 2 -13.89 7.21 -3.80
N ILE A 3 -13.78 6.92 -2.50
CA ILE A 3 -12.58 6.33 -1.87
C ILE A 3 -12.07 5.10 -2.65
N GLU A 4 -12.97 4.21 -3.07
CA GLU A 4 -12.63 3.00 -3.82
C GLU A 4 -12.01 3.32 -5.20
N GLU A 5 -12.46 4.39 -5.86
CA GLU A 5 -11.91 4.81 -7.15
C GLU A 5 -10.47 5.31 -6.99
N LEU A 6 -10.19 6.06 -5.94
CA LEU A 6 -8.84 6.51 -5.61
C LEU A 6 -7.93 5.34 -5.21
N ALA A 7 -8.42 4.43 -4.37
CA ALA A 7 -7.70 3.21 -4.00
C ALA A 7 -7.32 2.38 -5.24
N ARG A 8 -8.26 2.24 -6.20
CA ARG A 8 -7.99 1.59 -7.48
C ARG A 8 -6.90 2.31 -8.28
N ILE A 9 -6.93 3.64 -8.37
CA ILE A 9 -5.90 4.42 -9.09
C ILE A 9 -4.52 4.16 -8.47
N ILE A 10 -4.41 4.28 -7.15
CA ILE A 10 -3.13 4.07 -6.44
C ILE A 10 -2.62 2.64 -6.66
N HIS A 11 -3.49 1.63 -6.52
CA HIS A 11 -3.12 0.24 -6.78
C HIS A 11 -2.63 0.02 -8.21
N GLU A 12 -3.32 0.57 -9.21
CA GLU A 12 -2.95 0.39 -10.61
C GLU A 12 -1.59 1.04 -10.93
N VAL A 13 -1.30 2.22 -10.35
CA VAL A 13 0.00 2.89 -10.49
C VAL A 13 1.11 2.10 -9.78
N ASN A 14 0.88 1.66 -8.54
CA ASN A 14 1.85 0.82 -7.81
C ASN A 14 2.12 -0.50 -8.53
N ARG A 15 1.09 -1.13 -9.09
CA ARG A 15 1.24 -2.34 -9.90
C ARG A 15 2.07 -2.06 -11.15
N LEU A 16 1.82 -0.95 -11.86
CA LEU A 16 2.64 -0.57 -13.01
C LEU A 16 4.11 -0.35 -12.62
N TYR A 17 4.36 0.28 -11.47
CA TYR A 17 5.70 0.44 -10.92
C TYR A 17 6.37 -0.91 -10.60
N CYS A 18 5.64 -1.86 -10.00
CA CYS A 18 6.16 -3.22 -9.77
C CYS A 18 6.54 -3.88 -11.11
N MET A 19 5.67 -3.79 -12.12
CA MET A 19 5.90 -4.35 -13.45
C MET A 19 7.14 -3.76 -14.13
N SER A 20 7.44 -2.47 -13.93
CA SER A 20 8.66 -1.85 -14.48
C SER A 20 9.95 -2.37 -13.83
N HIS A 21 9.84 -2.99 -12.66
CA HIS A 21 10.93 -3.65 -11.93
C HIS A 21 10.88 -5.17 -12.09
N MET A 22 10.17 -5.67 -13.11
CA MET A 22 9.98 -7.10 -13.41
C MET A 22 9.22 -7.88 -12.33
N ASP A 23 8.56 -7.19 -11.40
CA ASP A 23 7.64 -7.82 -10.45
C ASP A 23 6.22 -7.88 -11.06
N MET A 24 5.84 -9.09 -11.47
CA MET A 24 4.52 -9.40 -12.04
C MET A 24 3.59 -10.09 -11.00
N SER A 25 3.96 -10.09 -9.72
CA SER A 25 3.20 -10.76 -8.66
C SER A 25 1.85 -10.11 -8.36
N GLN A 26 1.70 -8.82 -8.70
CA GLN A 26 0.53 -8.02 -8.40
C GLN A 26 -0.54 -8.12 -9.50
N LEU A 27 -1.74 -8.58 -9.12
CA LEU A 27 -2.89 -8.67 -10.03
C LEU A 27 -3.53 -7.28 -10.28
N PRO A 28 -4.18 -7.06 -11.44
CA PRO A 28 -4.98 -5.84 -11.66
C PRO A 28 -6.11 -5.76 -10.63
N TRP A 29 -6.58 -4.55 -10.31
CA TRP A 29 -7.57 -4.30 -9.26
C TRP A 29 -8.84 -5.17 -9.39
N SER A 30 -9.30 -5.36 -10.62
CA SER A 30 -10.48 -6.19 -10.93
C SER A 30 -10.34 -7.66 -10.53
N ARG A 31 -9.11 -8.14 -10.32
CA ARG A 31 -8.78 -9.50 -9.90
C ARG A 31 -7.99 -9.55 -8.59
N ALA A 32 -7.73 -8.40 -7.97
CA ALA A 32 -7.04 -8.35 -6.69
C ALA A 32 -7.91 -9.03 -5.61
N PRO A 33 -7.30 -9.80 -4.70
CA PRO A 33 -8.03 -10.38 -3.59
C PRO A 33 -8.57 -9.28 -2.66
N GLU A 34 -9.67 -9.58 -1.95
CA GLU A 34 -10.39 -8.55 -1.20
C GLU A 34 -9.53 -7.91 -0.10
N TRP A 35 -8.74 -8.70 0.62
CA TRP A 35 -7.82 -8.19 1.64
C TRP A 35 -6.81 -7.16 1.09
N GLN A 36 -6.46 -7.24 -0.19
CA GLN A 36 -5.53 -6.30 -0.82
C GLN A 36 -6.22 -4.99 -1.15
N LYS A 37 -7.47 -5.05 -1.64
CA LYS A 37 -8.29 -3.86 -1.86
C LYS A 37 -8.58 -3.16 -0.54
N GLU A 38 -8.98 -3.91 0.48
CA GLU A 38 -9.20 -3.40 1.84
C GLU A 38 -7.95 -2.72 2.41
N SER A 39 -6.76 -3.31 2.20
CA SER A 39 -5.49 -2.71 2.62
C SER A 39 -5.23 -1.37 1.93
N MET A 40 -5.53 -1.25 0.64
CA MET A 40 -5.36 0.00 -0.10
C MET A 40 -6.40 1.06 0.31
N ILE A 41 -7.66 0.65 0.48
CA ILE A 41 -8.75 1.51 0.98
C ILE A 41 -8.41 2.06 2.36
N ALA A 42 -7.88 1.21 3.26
CA ALA A 42 -7.43 1.64 4.59
C ALA A 42 -6.31 2.69 4.50
N GLY A 43 -5.36 2.53 3.57
CA GLY A 43 -4.32 3.53 3.31
C GLY A 43 -4.90 4.86 2.82
N VAL A 44 -5.88 4.83 1.90
CA VAL A 44 -6.57 6.05 1.46
C VAL A 44 -7.27 6.75 2.61
N ILE A 45 -8.03 6.01 3.44
CA ILE A 45 -8.73 6.57 4.60
C ILE A 45 -7.74 7.23 5.55
N LEU A 46 -6.64 6.55 5.87
CA LEU A 46 -5.59 7.09 6.74
C LEU A 46 -5.03 8.43 6.22
N HIS A 47 -4.73 8.50 4.91
CA HIS A 47 -4.26 9.75 4.30
C HIS A 47 -5.34 10.83 4.27
N LEU A 48 -6.62 10.50 4.19
CA LEU A 48 -7.70 11.48 4.29
C LEU A 48 -7.85 12.03 5.72
N GLU A 49 -7.58 11.21 6.75
CA GLU A 49 -7.66 11.59 8.16
C GLU A 49 -6.46 12.44 8.63
N ASP A 50 -5.28 12.24 8.06
CA ASP A 50 -4.06 13.00 8.37
C ASP A 50 -3.43 13.59 7.10
N GLU A 51 -3.45 14.92 6.98
CA GLU A 51 -2.89 15.64 5.82
C GLU A 51 -1.37 15.71 5.76
N ASP A 52 -0.73 15.60 6.93
CA ASP A 52 0.71 15.68 7.08
C ASP A 52 1.35 14.29 7.19
N ILE A 53 0.59 13.23 6.92
CA ILE A 53 1.12 11.87 7.01
C ILE A 53 2.27 11.68 6.03
N THR A 54 3.40 11.20 6.55
CA THR A 54 4.59 10.90 5.74
C THR A 54 4.48 9.50 5.13
N ALA A 55 5.28 9.22 4.10
CA ALA A 55 5.42 7.87 3.55
C ALA A 55 5.82 6.85 4.64
N GLU A 56 6.72 7.24 5.54
CA GLU A 56 7.14 6.44 6.70
C GLU A 56 5.97 6.11 7.64
N LYS A 57 5.20 7.12 8.09
CA LYS A 57 4.03 6.88 8.96
C LYS A 57 2.93 6.07 8.28
N SER A 58 2.78 6.24 6.98
CA SER A 58 1.86 5.44 6.16
C SER A 58 2.29 3.96 6.17
N HIS A 59 3.58 3.69 5.97
CA HIS A 59 4.15 2.33 6.06
C HIS A 59 4.02 1.75 7.47
N GLU A 60 4.36 2.49 8.51
CA GLU A 60 4.23 2.06 9.90
C GLU A 60 2.78 1.68 10.25
N SER A 61 1.81 2.44 9.75
CA SER A 61 0.38 2.15 9.94
C SER A 61 -0.05 0.89 9.19
N TRP A 62 0.45 0.69 7.96
CA TRP A 62 0.26 -0.55 7.21
C TRP A 62 0.86 -1.76 7.95
N MET A 63 2.09 -1.64 8.47
CA MET A 63 2.73 -2.67 9.27
C MET A 63 1.93 -3.01 10.52
N ALA A 64 1.51 -1.99 11.29
CA ALA A 64 0.74 -2.18 12.51
C ALA A 64 -0.59 -2.91 12.22
N ARG A 65 -1.27 -2.54 11.13
CA ARG A 65 -2.47 -3.25 10.67
C ARG A 65 -2.16 -4.70 10.32
N LYS A 66 -1.09 -4.96 9.57
CA LYS A 66 -0.69 -6.32 9.19
C LYS A 66 -0.36 -7.17 10.42
N VAL A 67 0.37 -6.64 11.38
CA VAL A 67 0.66 -7.34 12.65
C VAL A 67 -0.63 -7.65 13.41
N ASN A 68 -1.57 -6.71 13.50
CA ASN A 68 -2.88 -6.94 14.12
C ASN A 68 -3.72 -8.00 13.39
N GLU A 69 -3.57 -8.11 12.06
CA GLU A 69 -4.16 -9.17 11.23
C GLU A 69 -3.42 -10.53 11.38
N GLY A 70 -2.37 -10.59 12.20
CA GLY A 70 -1.58 -11.79 12.48
C GLY A 70 -0.47 -12.06 11.47
N TRP A 71 -0.05 -11.05 10.70
CA TRP A 71 1.12 -11.16 9.83
C TRP A 71 2.41 -11.00 10.61
N VAL A 72 3.44 -11.72 10.18
CA VAL A 72 4.78 -11.68 10.75
C VAL A 72 5.83 -11.47 9.65
N TYR A 73 7.01 -11.01 10.03
CA TYR A 73 8.12 -10.94 9.10
C TYR A 73 8.45 -12.32 8.51
N GLY A 74 8.78 -12.34 7.21
CA GLY A 74 9.41 -13.48 6.56
C GLY A 74 9.97 -13.07 5.19
N GLU A 75 11.03 -13.73 4.76
CA GLU A 75 11.78 -13.36 3.53
C GLU A 75 10.93 -13.36 2.26
N ILE A 76 9.83 -14.11 2.25
CA ILE A 76 8.91 -14.21 1.11
C ILE A 76 7.50 -13.96 1.63
N LYS A 77 6.71 -13.25 0.81
CA LYS A 77 5.30 -13.06 1.05
C LYS A 77 4.54 -14.39 0.88
N ASP A 78 3.92 -14.85 1.96
CA ASP A 78 3.10 -16.06 1.97
C ASP A 78 1.76 -15.72 2.63
N VAL A 79 0.67 -15.75 1.86
CA VAL A 79 -0.66 -15.37 2.35
C VAL A 79 -1.20 -16.40 3.33
N GLU A 80 -0.89 -17.69 3.14
CA GLU A 80 -1.38 -18.77 3.99
C GLU A 80 -0.68 -18.75 5.35
N LYS A 81 0.65 -18.51 5.34
CA LYS A 81 1.45 -18.38 6.57
C LYS A 81 1.44 -16.98 7.16
N LYS A 82 0.82 -16.01 6.47
CA LYS A 82 0.83 -14.58 6.79
C LYS A 82 2.24 -14.03 7.02
N THR A 83 3.16 -14.31 6.11
CA THR A 83 4.51 -13.70 6.13
C THR A 83 4.62 -12.58 5.12
N HIS A 84 5.39 -11.53 5.42
CA HIS A 84 5.69 -10.45 4.47
C HIS A 84 7.12 -9.92 4.68
N PRO A 85 7.92 -9.71 3.61
CA PRO A 85 9.28 -9.20 3.73
C PRO A 85 9.34 -7.76 4.24
N ASP A 86 8.35 -6.96 3.86
CA ASP A 86 8.29 -5.53 4.20
C ASP A 86 7.83 -5.24 5.62
N LEU A 87 7.63 -6.26 6.47
CA LEU A 87 7.37 -6.07 7.90
C LEU A 87 8.67 -5.74 8.67
N VAL A 88 9.33 -4.68 8.22
CA VAL A 88 10.55 -4.09 8.76
C VAL A 88 10.39 -2.56 8.82
N PRO A 89 11.12 -1.85 9.71
CA PRO A 89 11.11 -0.39 9.75
C PRO A 89 11.34 0.25 8.38
N PHE A 90 10.77 1.44 8.15
CA PHE A 90 10.79 2.10 6.84
C PHE A 90 12.21 2.34 6.30
N ASP A 91 13.15 2.66 7.18
CA ASP A 91 14.56 2.86 6.85
C ASP A 91 15.30 1.57 6.43
N GLN A 92 14.73 0.40 6.73
CA GLN A 92 15.24 -0.93 6.36
C GLN A 92 14.58 -1.51 5.10
N LEU A 93 13.55 -0.84 4.56
CA LEU A 93 12.95 -1.26 3.30
C LEU A 93 13.95 -1.16 2.14
N PRO A 94 13.79 -1.99 1.09
CA PRO A 94 14.36 -1.70 -0.21
C PRO A 94 13.90 -0.32 -0.72
N GLU A 95 14.72 0.31 -1.56
CA GLU A 95 14.37 1.63 -2.12
C GLU A 95 13.09 1.56 -2.95
N GLU A 96 12.90 0.44 -3.66
CA GLU A 96 11.74 0.17 -4.49
C GLU A 96 10.45 0.11 -3.67
N GLU A 97 10.49 -0.44 -2.46
CA GLU A 97 9.32 -0.51 -1.58
C GLU A 97 8.98 0.86 -0.99
N ARG A 98 9.98 1.64 -0.52
CA ARG A 98 9.76 3.03 -0.08
C ARG A 98 9.18 3.91 -1.18
N PHE A 99 9.55 3.65 -2.43
CA PHE A 99 9.03 4.39 -3.56
C PHE A 99 7.53 4.15 -3.76
N LYS A 100 7.02 2.96 -3.44
CA LYS A 100 5.57 2.67 -3.49
C LYS A 100 4.80 3.53 -2.49
N ASP A 101 5.30 3.73 -1.27
CA ASP A 101 4.68 4.66 -0.30
C ASP A 101 4.71 6.11 -0.79
N THR A 102 5.79 6.50 -1.48
CA THR A 102 5.91 7.82 -2.10
C THR A 102 4.88 8.01 -3.22
N ILE A 103 4.63 6.98 -4.03
CA ILE A 103 3.55 6.97 -5.04
C ILE A 103 2.20 7.19 -4.36
N VAL A 104 1.90 6.46 -3.28
CA VAL A 104 0.64 6.64 -2.52
C VAL A 104 0.49 8.09 -2.08
N LYS A 105 1.48 8.65 -1.37
CA LYS A 105 1.45 10.03 -0.88
C LYS A 105 1.25 11.04 -2.02
N THR A 106 1.98 10.88 -3.12
CA THR A 106 1.90 11.78 -4.28
C THR A 106 0.50 11.79 -4.90
N ILE A 107 -0.11 10.61 -5.08
CA ILE A 107 -1.46 10.51 -5.62
C ILE A 107 -2.48 11.08 -4.63
N MET A 108 -2.32 10.83 -3.32
CA MET A 108 -3.18 11.43 -2.30
C MET A 108 -3.11 12.96 -2.35
N ASP A 109 -1.92 13.55 -2.47
CA ASP A 109 -1.76 15.01 -2.54
C ASP A 109 -2.44 15.63 -3.77
N LEU A 110 -2.46 14.91 -4.89
CA LEU A 110 -3.10 15.38 -6.13
C LEU A 110 -4.64 15.29 -6.08
N PHE A 111 -5.18 14.26 -5.42
CA PHE A 111 -6.60 13.91 -5.55
C PHE A 111 -7.43 14.05 -4.27
N ARG A 112 -6.82 14.30 -3.10
CA ARG A 112 -7.51 14.42 -1.80
C ARG A 112 -8.74 15.33 -1.84
N SER A 113 -8.60 16.53 -2.42
CA SER A 113 -9.69 17.52 -2.52
C SER A 113 -10.84 17.13 -3.45
N GLN A 114 -10.70 16.01 -4.17
CA GLN A 114 -11.67 15.49 -5.13
C GLN A 114 -12.40 14.26 -4.59
N VAL A 115 -12.07 13.80 -3.37
CA VAL A 115 -12.75 12.68 -2.72
C VAL A 115 -14.03 13.16 -2.03
N GLU A 116 -15.13 12.46 -2.28
CA GLU A 116 -16.47 12.69 -1.68
C GLU A 116 -16.74 11.73 -0.52
#